data_AF-E6TAV6-F1
#
_entry.id   AF-E6TAV6-F1
#
_cell.length_a   1.000
_cell.length_b   1.000
_cell.length_c   1.000
_cell.angle_alpha   90.00
_cell.angle_beta   90.00
_cell.angle_gamma   90.00
#
_symmetry.space_group_name_H-M   'P 1'
#
loop_
_entity.id
_entity.type
_entity.pdbx_description
1 polymer ?
#
loop_
_entity_poly.entity_id
_entity_poly.type
_entity_poly.pdbx_seq_one_letter_code
_entity_poly.pdbx_strand_id
1 'polypeptide(L)'
;MKLNPPRKLRVHELAAELGWTSRQLLAELDDRGEFVKSAASTLEAPVVRAIRRDFAPASTTLPEDDPYALDSYGRSAAATAVDEPGETFEEALRRVKSRSQSSPSGPRQPKWMPPVLAALLEEVVARHGSSPTSRDRKEAHRLHRDWAAACLCGLDDDEAIMVAWIRVSSGRRPMLAAELSRAGIAPEEAALRLGYGGREDVRWPSVYERFRDQKINRSEAIAAIRQWRERHKAG
;
A
#
# COMPACT_ATOMS: atom_id res chain seq x y z
N MET A 1 27.64 -42.78 4.51
CA MET A 1 27.23 -41.97 3.33
C MET A 1 26.94 -40.56 3.82
N LYS A 2 27.68 -39.56 3.33
CA LYS A 2 27.50 -38.16 3.75
C LYS A 2 26.25 -37.62 3.07
N LEU A 3 25.20 -37.34 3.85
CA LEU A 3 23.98 -36.69 3.37
C LEU A 3 24.34 -35.25 2.95
N ASN A 4 24.33 -34.97 1.65
CA ASN A 4 24.32 -33.59 1.17
C ASN A 4 22.90 -33.05 1.42
N PRO A 5 22.71 -32.00 2.22
CA PRO A 5 21.41 -31.34 2.34
C PRO A 5 21.00 -30.74 0.98
N PRO A 6 19.70 -30.50 0.71
CA PRO A 6 19.23 -29.99 -0.57
C PRO A 6 19.99 -28.70 -0.88
N ARG A 7 20.80 -28.73 -1.95
CA ARG A 7 21.67 -27.60 -2.31
C ARG A 7 20.76 -26.43 -2.66
N LYS A 8 20.71 -25.44 -1.78
CA LYS A 8 20.02 -24.19 -2.04
C LYS A 8 20.68 -23.52 -3.25
N LEU A 9 19.88 -23.24 -4.29
CA LEU A 9 20.36 -22.74 -5.58
C LEU A 9 21.10 -21.41 -5.41
N ARG A 10 22.29 -21.30 -6.01
CA ARG A 10 23.12 -20.09 -5.95
C ARG A 10 22.86 -19.17 -7.13
N VAL A 11 23.12 -17.87 -6.97
CA VAL A 11 22.87 -16.84 -8.00
C VAL A 11 23.54 -17.17 -9.34
N HIS A 12 24.78 -17.66 -9.34
CA HIS A 12 25.48 -18.00 -10.58
C HIS A 12 24.86 -19.20 -11.31
N GLU A 13 24.27 -20.16 -10.59
CA GLU A 13 23.58 -21.32 -11.17
C GLU A 13 22.27 -20.85 -11.82
N LEU A 14 21.52 -19.97 -11.15
CA LEU A 14 20.30 -19.37 -11.71
C LEU A 14 20.60 -18.49 -12.93
N ALA A 15 21.67 -17.72 -12.90
CA ALA A 15 22.09 -16.91 -14.05
C ALA A 15 22.43 -17.79 -15.27
N ALA A 16 23.11 -18.92 -15.04
CA ALA A 16 23.45 -19.87 -16.10
C ALA A 16 22.22 -20.53 -16.72
N GLU A 17 21.19 -20.89 -15.93
CA GLU A 17 19.93 -21.44 -16.44
C GLU A 17 19.17 -20.45 -17.34
N LEU A 18 19.24 -19.15 -17.02
CA LEU A 18 18.57 -18.09 -17.78
C LEU A 18 19.42 -17.58 -18.95
N GLY A 19 20.67 -18.04 -19.09
CA GLY A 19 21.61 -17.55 -20.09
C GLY A 19 22.10 -16.12 -19.83
N TRP A 20 21.98 -15.63 -18.59
CA TRP A 20 22.39 -14.29 -18.18
C TRP A 20 23.76 -14.31 -17.51
N THR A 21 24.47 -13.18 -17.55
CA THR A 21 25.70 -13.04 -16.75
C THR A 21 25.36 -12.82 -15.28
N SER A 22 26.18 -13.33 -14.36
CA SER A 22 25.92 -13.18 -12.91
C SER A 22 25.78 -11.72 -12.47
N ARG A 23 26.40 -10.77 -13.20
CA ARG A 23 26.30 -9.33 -12.94
C ARG A 23 24.93 -8.77 -13.33
N GLN A 24 24.34 -9.24 -14.42
CA GLN A 24 23.00 -8.82 -14.84
C GLN A 24 21.93 -9.33 -13.87
N LEU A 25 22.03 -10.59 -13.44
CA LEU A 25 21.08 -11.14 -12.48
C LEU A 25 21.19 -10.46 -11.09
N LEU A 26 22.40 -10.10 -10.66
CA LEU A 26 22.57 -9.34 -9.41
C LEU A 26 21.95 -7.94 -9.48
N ALA A 27 22.05 -7.24 -10.62
CA ALA A 27 21.40 -5.94 -10.81
C ALA A 27 19.86 -6.06 -10.77
N GLU A 28 19.30 -7.08 -11.42
CA GLU A 28 17.85 -7.32 -11.39
C GLU A 28 17.34 -7.68 -9.98
N LEU A 29 18.13 -8.41 -9.19
CA LEU A 29 17.79 -8.71 -7.80
C LEU A 29 17.86 -7.47 -6.90
N ASP A 30 18.82 -6.57 -7.15
CA ASP A 30 18.97 -5.28 -6.48
C ASP A 30 17.76 -4.36 -6.75
N ASP A 31 17.36 -4.24 -8.02
CA ASP A 31 16.18 -3.47 -8.44
C ASP A 31 14.87 -4.00 -7.83
N ARG A 32 14.79 -5.31 -7.57
CA ARG A 32 13.66 -5.96 -6.89
C ARG A 32 13.70 -5.82 -5.35
N GLY A 33 14.76 -5.22 -4.80
CA GLY A 33 14.94 -5.01 -3.36
C GLY A 33 15.47 -6.23 -2.60
N GLU A 34 15.96 -7.26 -3.30
CA GLU A 34 16.56 -8.46 -2.72
C GLU A 34 18.09 -8.37 -2.82
N PHE A 35 18.72 -7.77 -1.80
CA PHE A 35 20.16 -7.47 -1.81
C PHE A 35 21.02 -8.72 -1.60
N VAL A 36 21.79 -9.10 -2.63
CA VAL A 36 22.69 -10.26 -2.56
C VAL A 36 24.16 -9.85 -2.69
N LYS A 37 24.98 -10.25 -1.71
CA LYS A 37 26.37 -9.79 -1.57
C LYS A 37 27.34 -10.23 -2.67
N SER A 38 27.10 -11.39 -3.30
CA SER A 38 27.96 -11.92 -4.36
C SER A 38 27.27 -13.03 -5.17
N ALA A 39 27.80 -13.37 -6.35
CA ALA A 39 27.27 -14.44 -7.20
C ALA A 39 27.31 -15.85 -6.55
N ALA A 40 28.09 -16.02 -5.48
CA ALA A 40 28.16 -17.27 -4.72
C ALA A 40 27.08 -17.33 -3.61
N SER A 41 26.34 -16.25 -3.36
CA SER A 41 25.29 -16.24 -2.36
C SER A 41 24.10 -17.10 -2.75
N THR A 42 23.44 -17.64 -1.74
CA THR A 42 22.27 -18.52 -1.88
C THR A 42 20.99 -17.69 -1.95
N LEU A 43 20.06 -18.09 -2.81
CA LEU A 43 18.74 -17.45 -2.95
C LEU A 43 17.66 -18.29 -2.27
N GLU A 44 16.66 -17.59 -1.71
CA GLU A 44 15.47 -18.23 -1.16
C GLU A 44 14.56 -18.73 -2.29
N ALA A 45 13.96 -19.91 -2.08
CA ALA A 45 13.13 -20.58 -3.06
C ALA A 45 12.01 -19.73 -3.72
N PRO A 46 11.29 -18.81 -3.02
CA PRO A 46 10.30 -17.96 -3.67
C PRO A 46 10.89 -16.97 -4.68
N VAL A 47 12.08 -16.44 -4.42
CA VAL A 47 12.77 -15.47 -5.30
C VAL A 47 13.22 -16.17 -6.58
N VAL A 48 13.81 -17.36 -6.45
CA VAL A 48 14.20 -18.21 -7.59
C VAL A 48 12.98 -18.53 -8.46
N ARG A 49 11.84 -18.87 -7.85
CA ARG A 49 10.58 -19.14 -8.56
C ARG A 49 10.06 -17.92 -9.31
N ALA A 50 10.15 -16.73 -8.71
CA ALA A 50 9.73 -15.49 -9.36
C ALA A 50 10.63 -15.15 -10.57
N ILE A 51 11.95 -15.21 -10.41
CA ILE A 51 12.90 -14.92 -11.49
C ILE A 51 12.76 -15.93 -12.64
N ARG A 52 12.64 -17.23 -12.35
CA ARG A 52 12.37 -18.25 -13.38
C ARG A 52 11.03 -18.01 -14.06
N ARG A 53 10.00 -17.58 -13.34
CA ARG A 53 8.68 -17.28 -13.93
C ARG A 53 8.74 -16.10 -14.90
N ASP A 54 9.51 -15.07 -14.57
CA ASP A 54 9.54 -13.83 -15.34
C ASP A 54 10.50 -13.90 -16.54
N PHE A 55 11.59 -14.67 -16.42
CA PHE A 55 12.70 -14.63 -17.37
C PHE A 55 13.13 -15.99 -17.94
N ALA A 56 12.52 -17.12 -17.54
CA ALA A 56 12.88 -18.39 -18.16
C ALA A 56 12.48 -18.38 -19.64
N PRO A 57 13.42 -18.66 -20.56
CA PRO A 57 13.07 -18.89 -21.95
C PRO A 57 12.18 -20.14 -22.02
N ALA A 58 11.10 -20.06 -22.79
CA ALA A 58 10.15 -21.14 -23.00
C ALA A 58 10.83 -22.40 -23.58
N SER A 59 11.43 -23.19 -22.70
CA SER A 59 11.87 -24.55 -22.94
C SER A 59 11.06 -25.43 -22.02
N THR A 60 10.09 -26.09 -22.65
CA THR A 60 9.30 -27.17 -22.09
C THR A 60 10.21 -28.20 -21.45
N THR A 61 10.24 -28.21 -20.12
CA THR A 61 10.38 -29.43 -19.32
C THR A 61 9.70 -29.16 -17.97
N LEU A 62 8.46 -29.62 -17.84
CA LEU A 62 7.91 -29.98 -16.53
C LEU A 62 8.82 -31.08 -15.96
N PRO A 63 9.38 -30.94 -14.74
CA PRO A 63 9.83 -32.11 -14.01
C PRO A 63 8.58 -32.89 -13.62
N GLU A 64 8.46 -34.08 -14.20
CA GLU A 64 7.54 -35.12 -13.77
C GLU A 64 7.73 -35.43 -12.28
N ASP A 65 6.58 -35.68 -11.64
CA ASP A 65 6.36 -36.42 -10.41
C ASP A 65 7.48 -36.47 -9.35
N ASP A 66 7.28 -35.70 -8.28
CA ASP A 66 7.70 -36.12 -6.93
C ASP A 66 6.47 -36.00 -6.00
N PRO A 67 5.93 -37.11 -5.45
CA PRO A 67 4.71 -37.12 -4.67
C PRO A 67 5.00 -36.57 -3.26
N TYR A 68 5.10 -35.24 -3.14
CA TYR A 68 5.06 -34.59 -1.84
C TYR A 68 3.63 -34.63 -1.29
N ALA A 69 3.37 -35.70 -0.53
CA ALA A 69 2.53 -35.77 0.65
C ALA A 69 1.44 -34.68 0.77
N LEU A 70 0.22 -35.05 0.36
CA LEU A 70 -1.04 -34.29 0.38
C LEU A 70 -1.39 -33.71 1.78
N ASP A 71 -0.74 -34.21 2.81
CA ASP A 71 -0.79 -33.85 4.23
C ASP A 71 -0.19 -32.47 4.55
N SER A 72 0.48 -31.83 3.59
CA SER A 72 0.99 -30.46 3.72
C SER A 72 -0.04 -29.39 3.35
N TYR A 73 -1.10 -29.76 2.64
CA TYR A 73 -2.15 -28.84 2.25
C TYR A 73 -3.26 -28.86 3.29
N GLY A 74 -3.54 -27.69 3.90
CA GLY A 74 -4.68 -27.53 4.79
C GLY A 74 -5.96 -28.05 4.14
N ARG A 75 -6.90 -28.52 4.98
CA ARG A 75 -8.19 -29.20 4.67
C ARG A 75 -9.08 -28.57 3.58
N SER A 76 -8.71 -27.45 2.99
CA SER A 76 -9.36 -26.82 1.85
C SER A 76 -8.92 -27.38 0.48
N ALA A 77 -7.89 -28.22 0.41
CA ALA A 77 -7.48 -28.92 -0.81
C ALA A 77 -8.16 -30.30 -1.00
N ALA A 78 -9.17 -30.63 -0.18
CA ALA A 78 -10.04 -31.75 -0.47
C ALA A 78 -10.90 -31.40 -1.70
N ALA A 79 -10.44 -31.85 -2.87
CA ALA A 79 -11.19 -31.80 -4.11
C ALA A 79 -12.48 -32.62 -3.96
N THR A 80 -13.56 -32.00 -3.51
CA THR A 80 -14.92 -32.34 -3.93
C THR A 80 -15.33 -31.40 -5.05
N ALA A 81 -14.51 -31.36 -6.10
CA ALA A 81 -14.98 -31.06 -7.43
C ALA A 81 -14.77 -32.38 -8.19
N VAL A 82 -15.88 -33.10 -8.39
CA VAL A 82 -15.92 -34.12 -9.42
C VAL A 82 -15.69 -33.36 -10.72
N ASP A 83 -14.45 -33.37 -11.22
CA ASP A 83 -14.19 -32.97 -12.59
C ASP A 83 -14.81 -34.07 -13.45
N GLU A 84 -15.97 -33.79 -14.03
CA GLU A 84 -16.53 -34.68 -15.04
C GLU A 84 -15.60 -34.66 -16.26
N PRO A 85 -15.12 -35.83 -16.73
CA PRO A 85 -14.22 -35.89 -17.85
C PRO A 85 -14.97 -35.51 -19.14
N GLY A 86 -14.75 -34.28 -19.62
CA GLY A 86 -15.29 -33.79 -20.90
C GLY A 86 -15.55 -32.29 -21.00
N GLU A 87 -15.47 -31.52 -19.90
CA GLU A 87 -15.73 -30.08 -19.95
C GLU A 87 -14.62 -29.32 -20.70
N THR A 88 -15.01 -28.48 -21.65
CA THR A 88 -14.07 -27.60 -22.35
C THR A 88 -13.56 -26.50 -21.40
N PHE A 89 -12.35 -25.99 -21.65
CA PHE A 89 -11.76 -24.91 -20.84
C PHE A 89 -12.69 -23.69 -20.68
N GLU A 90 -13.50 -23.41 -21.70
CA GLU A 90 -14.44 -22.29 -21.69
C GLU A 90 -15.64 -22.51 -20.75
N GLU A 91 -16.12 -23.75 -20.64
CA GLU A 91 -17.18 -24.14 -19.70
C GLU A 91 -16.67 -24.17 -18.26
N ALA A 92 -15.45 -24.69 -18.05
CA ALA A 92 -14.77 -24.62 -16.76
C ALA A 92 -14.58 -23.16 -16.32
N LEU A 93 -14.20 -22.27 -17.24
CA LEU A 93 -14.06 -20.83 -16.96
C LEU A 93 -15.41 -20.17 -16.62
N ARG A 94 -16.49 -20.55 -17.30
CA ARG A 94 -17.85 -20.06 -17.02
C ARG A 94 -18.35 -20.55 -15.65
N ARG A 95 -18.07 -21.80 -15.27
CA ARG A 95 -18.37 -22.38 -13.95
C ARG A 95 -17.66 -21.63 -12.83
N VAL A 96 -16.38 -21.32 -13.02
CA VAL A 96 -15.60 -20.55 -12.02
C VAL A 96 -16.13 -19.12 -11.90
N LYS A 97 -16.49 -18.47 -13.02
CA LYS A 97 -17.09 -17.12 -13.02
C LYS A 97 -18.48 -17.12 -12.36
N SER A 98 -19.33 -18.11 -12.60
CA SER A 98 -20.65 -18.19 -11.96
C SER A 98 -20.57 -18.50 -10.47
N ARG A 99 -19.62 -19.34 -10.03
CA ARG A 99 -19.36 -19.63 -8.61
C ARG A 99 -18.83 -18.41 -7.84
N SER A 100 -18.12 -17.51 -8.53
CA SER A 100 -17.71 -16.23 -7.94
C SER A 100 -18.87 -15.23 -7.71
N GLN A 101 -20.01 -15.45 -8.38
CA GLN A 101 -21.23 -14.64 -8.19
C GLN A 101 -22.16 -15.18 -7.08
N SER A 102 -21.96 -16.42 -6.64
CA SER A 102 -22.70 -17.05 -5.53
C SER A 102 -21.77 -17.45 -4.39
N SER A 103 -21.14 -16.46 -3.73
CA SER A 103 -20.48 -16.74 -2.44
C SER A 103 -21.52 -16.83 -1.31
N PRO A 104 -21.45 -17.87 -0.45
CA PRO A 104 -22.28 -17.96 0.74
C PRO A 104 -21.81 -16.93 1.78
N SER A 105 -22.78 -16.34 2.49
CA SER A 105 -22.57 -15.38 3.57
C SER A 105 -21.89 -16.03 4.78
N GLY A 106 -20.56 -16.18 4.73
CA GLY A 106 -19.74 -16.38 5.93
C GLY A 106 -19.46 -15.05 6.63
N PRO A 107 -19.34 -14.99 7.96
CA PRO A 107 -18.99 -13.77 8.66
C PRO A 107 -17.60 -13.32 8.18
N ARG A 108 -17.57 -12.22 7.42
CA ARG A 108 -16.35 -11.57 6.97
C ARG A 108 -15.53 -11.21 8.20
N GLN A 109 -14.40 -11.88 8.39
CA GLN A 109 -13.40 -11.35 9.30
C GLN A 109 -13.03 -9.94 8.83
N PRO A 110 -12.99 -8.93 9.71
CA PRO A 110 -12.66 -7.58 9.32
C PRO A 110 -11.25 -7.58 8.75
N LYS A 111 -11.15 -7.41 7.43
CA LYS A 111 -9.89 -7.15 6.75
C LYS A 111 -9.23 -5.99 7.50
N TRP A 112 -8.05 -6.22 8.09
CA TRP A 112 -7.26 -5.17 8.70
C TRP A 112 -7.09 -4.05 7.67
N MET A 113 -7.63 -2.88 7.98
CA MET A 113 -7.54 -1.68 7.16
C MET A 113 -6.58 -0.73 7.87
N PRO A 114 -5.52 -0.24 7.20
CA PRO A 114 -4.68 0.81 7.74
C PRO A 114 -5.54 2.01 8.18
N PRO A 115 -5.25 2.63 9.34
CA PRO A 115 -6.10 3.69 9.90
C PRO A 115 -6.21 4.91 8.96
N VAL A 116 -5.14 5.22 8.22
CA VAL A 116 -5.14 6.25 7.16
C VAL A 116 -6.18 5.94 6.08
N LEU A 117 -6.25 4.69 5.63
CA LEU A 117 -7.22 4.26 4.61
C LEU A 117 -8.65 4.26 5.17
N ALA A 118 -8.83 3.89 6.44
CA ALA A 118 -10.13 3.97 7.11
C ALA A 118 -10.62 5.41 7.20
N ALA A 119 -9.78 6.35 7.65
CA ALA A 119 -10.09 7.77 7.71
C ALA A 119 -10.44 8.35 6.33
N LEU A 120 -9.70 7.97 5.28
CA LEU A 120 -10.02 8.39 3.91
C LEU A 120 -11.36 7.82 3.42
N LEU A 121 -11.69 6.58 3.78
CA LEU A 121 -12.97 5.99 3.43
C LEU A 121 -14.12 6.70 4.15
N GLU A 122 -13.96 7.02 5.43
CA GLU A 122 -14.91 7.83 6.20
C GLU A 122 -15.15 9.19 5.54
N GLU A 123 -14.09 9.90 5.15
CA GLU A 123 -14.19 11.20 4.47
C GLU A 123 -14.85 11.10 3.09
N VAL A 124 -14.62 10.01 2.34
CA VAL A 124 -15.31 9.77 1.06
C VAL A 124 -16.78 9.46 1.27
N VAL A 125 -17.10 8.62 2.26
CA VAL A 125 -18.46 8.23 2.60
C VAL A 125 -19.27 9.42 3.11
N ALA A 126 -18.70 10.25 3.99
CA ALA A 126 -19.32 11.45 4.52
C ALA A 126 -19.77 12.42 3.40
N ARG A 127 -19.05 12.45 2.27
CA ARG A 127 -19.39 13.27 1.11
C ARG A 127 -20.57 12.74 0.29
N HIS A 128 -20.75 11.43 0.26
CA HIS A 128 -21.77 10.78 -0.58
C HIS A 128 -23.01 10.36 0.21
N GLY A 129 -23.00 10.50 1.55
CA GLY A 129 -24.16 10.32 2.42
C GLY A 129 -24.76 8.91 2.44
N SER A 130 -24.01 7.89 1.99
CA SER A 130 -24.49 6.52 1.79
C SER A 130 -23.51 5.47 2.31
N SER A 131 -23.98 4.23 2.52
CA SER A 131 -23.13 3.08 2.87
C SER A 131 -21.96 2.91 1.87
N PRO A 132 -20.74 2.53 2.32
CA PRO A 132 -19.55 2.49 1.49
C PRO A 132 -19.73 1.60 0.25
N THR A 133 -19.78 2.23 -0.91
CA THR A 133 -19.89 1.55 -2.21
C THR A 133 -18.53 1.02 -2.67
N SER A 134 -18.52 0.24 -3.75
CA SER A 134 -17.25 -0.18 -4.38
C SER A 134 -16.49 1.00 -4.98
N ARG A 135 -17.21 2.03 -5.47
CA ARG A 135 -16.63 3.28 -5.97
C ARG A 135 -15.93 4.05 -4.86
N ASP A 136 -16.53 4.14 -3.68
CA ASP A 136 -15.97 4.86 -2.53
C ASP A 136 -14.67 4.21 -2.04
N ARG A 137 -14.64 2.88 -1.99
CA ARG A 137 -13.42 2.13 -1.65
C ARG A 137 -12.31 2.38 -2.68
N LYS A 138 -12.62 2.38 -3.98
CA LYS A 138 -11.63 2.69 -5.02
C LYS A 138 -11.09 4.11 -4.90
N GLU A 139 -11.96 5.07 -4.63
CA GLU A 139 -11.59 6.47 -4.42
C GLU A 139 -10.70 6.63 -3.17
N ALA A 140 -11.06 6.01 -2.05
CA ALA A 140 -10.25 6.02 -0.83
C ALA A 140 -8.87 5.40 -1.05
N HIS A 141 -8.78 4.30 -1.81
CA HIS A 141 -7.50 3.72 -2.21
C HIS A 141 -6.68 4.64 -3.13
N ARG A 142 -7.31 5.40 -4.03
CA ARG A 142 -6.60 6.39 -4.85
C ARG A 142 -6.04 7.50 -3.96
N LEU A 143 -6.88 8.08 -3.10
CA LEU A 143 -6.45 9.10 -2.15
C LEU A 143 -5.33 8.58 -1.25
N HIS A 144 -5.40 7.33 -0.78
CA HIS A 144 -4.34 6.77 0.06
C HIS A 144 -2.98 6.74 -0.65
N ARG A 145 -2.94 6.47 -1.96
CA ARG A 145 -1.70 6.60 -2.74
C ARG A 145 -1.24 8.05 -2.89
N ASP A 146 -2.18 8.98 -3.09
CA ASP A 146 -1.86 10.41 -3.19
C ASP A 146 -1.28 10.94 -1.86
N TRP A 147 -1.79 10.47 -0.72
CA TRP A 147 -1.27 10.77 0.61
C TRP A 147 0.09 10.12 0.85
N ALA A 148 0.30 8.88 0.44
CA ALA A 148 1.62 8.24 0.51
C ALA A 148 2.67 8.98 -0.34
N ALA A 149 2.28 9.51 -1.51
CA ALA A 149 3.14 10.36 -2.31
C ALA A 149 3.50 11.69 -1.62
N ALA A 150 2.62 12.21 -0.75
CA ALA A 150 2.90 13.40 0.03
C ALA A 150 3.94 13.18 1.13
N CYS A 151 3.99 11.98 1.71
CA CYS A 151 5.06 11.61 2.64
C CYS A 151 6.44 11.69 1.99
N LEU A 152 6.55 11.24 0.72
CA LEU A 152 7.78 11.40 -0.06
C LEU A 152 8.16 12.87 -0.33
N CYS A 153 7.20 13.79 -0.23
CA CYS A 153 7.40 15.22 -0.41
C CYS A 153 7.61 15.99 0.91
N GLY A 154 7.77 15.28 2.03
CA GLY A 154 8.11 15.84 3.34
C GLY A 154 6.93 15.98 4.32
N LEU A 155 5.82 15.27 4.08
CA LEU A 155 4.83 15.00 5.14
C LEU A 155 5.35 13.87 6.04
N ASP A 156 5.14 13.98 7.34
CA ASP A 156 5.49 12.93 8.30
C ASP A 156 4.79 11.59 7.95
N ASP A 157 5.49 10.47 8.10
CA ASP A 157 4.97 9.12 7.86
C ASP A 157 4.24 8.53 9.08
N ASP A 158 4.19 9.27 10.20
CA ASP A 158 3.34 8.94 11.34
C ASP A 158 1.84 8.91 10.93
N GLU A 159 1.23 7.74 11.12
CA GLU A 159 -0.17 7.49 10.77
C GLU A 159 -1.15 8.43 11.51
N ALA A 160 -0.86 8.81 12.76
CA ALA A 160 -1.69 9.71 13.53
C ALA A 160 -1.65 11.13 12.96
N ILE A 161 -0.44 11.60 12.57
CA ILE A 161 -0.26 12.90 11.92
C ILE A 161 -0.97 12.92 10.56
N MET A 162 -0.83 11.86 9.76
CA MET A 162 -1.55 11.73 8.49
C MET A 162 -3.07 11.76 8.68
N VAL A 163 -3.61 10.99 9.64
CA VAL A 163 -5.04 10.98 9.94
C VAL A 163 -5.54 12.36 10.38
N ALA A 164 -4.77 13.09 11.20
CA ALA A 164 -5.11 14.44 11.59
C ALA A 164 -5.14 15.39 10.38
N TRP A 165 -4.15 15.33 9.50
CA TRP A 165 -4.13 16.10 8.25
C TRP A 165 -5.29 15.73 7.30
N ILE A 166 -5.65 14.44 7.22
CA ILE A 166 -6.81 13.99 6.46
C ILE A 166 -8.07 14.65 6.99
N ARG A 167 -8.28 14.69 8.31
CA ARG A 167 -9.46 15.32 8.91
C ARG A 167 -9.51 16.82 8.64
N VAL A 168 -8.40 17.52 8.81
CA VAL A 168 -8.30 18.97 8.55
C VAL A 168 -8.56 19.32 7.09
N SER A 169 -8.16 18.42 6.18
CA SER A 169 -8.27 18.62 4.74
C SER A 169 -9.48 17.95 4.08
N SER A 170 -10.32 17.28 4.86
CA SER A 170 -11.40 16.40 4.38
C SER A 170 -10.90 15.34 3.38
N GLY A 171 -9.67 14.86 3.59
CA GLY A 171 -8.97 13.85 2.80
C GLY A 171 -8.46 14.32 1.44
N ARG A 172 -8.38 15.63 1.18
CA ARG A 172 -8.01 16.19 -0.13
C ARG A 172 -6.74 17.04 -0.08
N ARG A 173 -6.13 17.25 -1.24
CA ARG A 173 -4.96 18.14 -1.44
C ARG A 173 -3.79 17.83 -0.48
N PRO A 174 -3.28 16.59 -0.46
CA PRO A 174 -2.23 16.18 0.48
C PRO A 174 -0.92 16.97 0.30
N MET A 175 -0.67 17.54 -0.89
CA MET A 175 0.48 18.43 -1.13
C MET A 175 0.44 19.72 -0.30
N LEU A 176 -0.75 20.29 -0.03
CA LEU A 176 -0.86 21.49 0.81
C LEU A 176 -0.60 21.15 2.29
N ALA A 177 -1.05 19.97 2.73
CA ALA A 177 -0.72 19.45 4.06
C ALA A 177 0.80 19.24 4.21
N ALA A 178 1.46 18.66 3.20
CA ALA A 178 2.92 18.52 3.18
C ALA A 178 3.64 19.88 3.21
N GLU A 179 3.14 20.89 2.49
CA GLU A 179 3.74 22.23 2.49
C GLU A 179 3.65 22.92 3.87
N LEU A 180 2.50 22.83 4.53
CA LEU A 180 2.31 23.37 5.88
C LEU A 180 3.10 22.58 6.93
N SER A 181 3.15 21.26 6.81
CA SER A 181 3.98 20.40 7.66
C SER A 181 5.46 20.78 7.55
N ARG A 182 5.97 20.99 6.32
CA ARG A 182 7.32 21.51 6.07
C ARG A 182 7.54 22.95 6.54
N ALA A 183 6.46 23.71 6.75
CA ALA A 183 6.52 25.02 7.38
C ALA A 183 6.59 24.94 8.93
N GLY A 184 6.57 23.72 9.50
CA GLY A 184 6.58 23.48 10.94
C GLY A 184 5.23 23.74 11.60
N ILE A 185 4.13 23.66 10.83
CA ILE A 185 2.77 23.81 11.32
C ILE A 185 2.19 22.42 11.51
N ALA A 186 1.69 22.13 12.71
CA ALA A 186 1.02 20.87 13.03
C ALA A 186 -0.42 20.86 12.49
N PRO A 187 -1.04 19.69 12.24
CA PRO A 187 -2.41 19.63 11.74
C PRO A 187 -3.42 20.30 12.69
N GLU A 188 -3.23 20.18 14.01
CA GLU A 188 -4.09 20.83 15.02
C GLU A 188 -4.00 22.36 14.93
N GLU A 189 -2.81 22.88 14.67
CA GLU A 189 -2.56 24.31 14.50
C GLU A 189 -3.15 24.83 13.19
N ALA A 190 -3.07 24.03 12.11
CA ALA A 190 -3.69 24.36 10.84
C ALA A 190 -5.24 24.37 10.93
N ALA A 191 -5.81 23.62 11.87
CA ALA A 191 -7.24 23.61 12.15
C ALA A 191 -7.73 24.85 12.94
N LEU A 192 -6.82 25.61 13.56
CA LEU A 192 -7.17 26.79 14.34
C LEU A 192 -7.81 27.87 13.47
N ARG A 193 -8.82 28.53 14.04
CA ARG A 193 -9.52 29.65 13.41
C ARG A 193 -8.95 30.96 13.93
N LEU A 194 -7.79 31.33 13.41
CA LEU A 194 -7.06 32.51 13.88
C LEU A 194 -7.47 33.78 13.12
N GLY A 195 -7.94 34.77 13.87
CA GLY A 195 -8.12 36.14 13.38
C GLY A 195 -6.80 36.93 13.36
N TYR A 196 -6.90 38.24 13.11
CA TYR A 196 -5.73 39.13 13.16
C TYR A 196 -5.16 39.18 14.58
N GLY A 197 -3.84 39.03 14.71
CA GLY A 197 -3.13 39.09 16.00
C GLY A 197 -3.09 37.78 16.81
N GLY A 198 -3.36 36.64 16.17
CA GLY A 198 -3.18 35.31 16.77
C GLY A 198 -4.26 34.92 17.80
N ARG A 199 -5.45 35.55 17.74
CA ARG A 199 -6.59 35.20 18.59
C ARG A 199 -7.50 34.22 17.86
N GLU A 200 -8.03 33.24 18.58
CA GLU A 200 -9.05 32.35 18.06
C GLU A 200 -10.40 33.08 17.94
N ASP A 201 -11.01 32.98 16.76
CA ASP A 201 -12.34 33.50 16.45
C ASP A 201 -13.13 32.45 15.67
N VAL A 202 -14.19 31.94 16.27
CA VAL A 202 -15.03 30.86 15.72
C VAL A 202 -15.65 31.21 14.37
N ARG A 203 -15.84 32.50 14.08
CA ARG A 203 -16.43 32.98 12.82
C ARG A 203 -15.45 32.94 11.65
N TRP A 204 -14.16 32.78 11.92
CA TRP A 204 -13.13 32.75 10.88
C TRP A 204 -12.97 31.35 10.29
N PRO A 205 -12.65 31.24 8.99
CA PRO A 205 -12.16 29.98 8.43
C PRO A 205 -10.83 29.58 9.08
N SER A 206 -10.53 28.28 9.09
CA SER A 206 -9.27 27.79 9.65
C SER A 206 -8.05 28.32 8.87
N VAL A 207 -6.87 28.28 9.50
CA VAL A 207 -5.61 28.61 8.82
C VAL A 207 -5.44 27.75 7.55
N TYR A 208 -5.77 26.45 7.63
CA TYR A 208 -5.76 25.55 6.48
C TYR A 208 -6.71 25.98 5.38
N GLU A 209 -7.97 26.31 5.69
CA GLU A 209 -8.96 26.75 4.69
C GLU A 209 -8.52 28.03 3.99
N ARG A 210 -7.99 28.99 4.74
CA ARG A 210 -7.48 30.25 4.18
C ARG A 210 -6.28 30.03 3.29
N PHE A 211 -5.36 29.14 3.68
CA PHE A 211 -4.19 28.78 2.89
C PHE A 211 -4.60 28.04 1.59
N ARG A 212 -5.52 27.07 1.72
CA ARG A 212 -6.11 26.32 0.61
C ARG A 212 -6.78 27.22 -0.42
N ASP A 213 -7.47 28.27 0.04
CA ASP A 213 -8.19 29.22 -0.78
C ASP A 213 -7.31 30.42 -1.22
N GLN A 214 -5.99 30.33 -0.97
CA GLN A 214 -4.99 31.34 -1.30
C GLN A 214 -5.29 32.74 -0.73
N LYS A 215 -6.05 32.78 0.38
CA LYS A 215 -6.33 34.01 1.13
C LYS A 215 -5.19 34.42 2.04
N ILE A 216 -4.33 33.47 2.39
CA ILE A 216 -3.06 33.71 3.07
C ILE A 216 -1.95 32.96 2.35
N ASN A 217 -0.75 33.54 2.35
CA ASN A 217 0.45 32.86 1.87
C ASN A 217 1.12 32.04 3.00
N ARG A 218 2.16 31.27 2.65
CA ARG A 218 2.91 30.43 3.60
C ARG A 218 3.50 31.23 4.76
N SER A 219 4.08 32.39 4.49
CA SER A 219 4.69 33.25 5.50
C SER A 219 3.66 33.82 6.48
N GLU A 220 2.49 34.21 5.99
CA GLU A 220 1.36 34.68 6.80
C GLU A 220 0.79 33.56 7.69
N ALA A 221 0.68 32.33 7.17
CA ALA A 221 0.29 31.18 7.97
C ALA A 221 1.29 30.92 9.11
N ILE A 222 2.59 30.91 8.81
CA ILE A 222 3.65 30.76 9.83
C ILE A 222 3.56 31.88 10.88
N ALA A 223 3.39 33.13 10.44
CA ALA A 223 3.30 34.27 11.34
C ALA A 223 2.08 34.18 12.27
N ALA A 224 0.92 33.77 11.75
CA ALA A 224 -0.30 33.58 12.54
C ALA A 224 -0.12 32.51 13.63
N ILE A 225 0.43 31.33 13.26
CA ILE A 225 0.69 30.25 14.22
C ILE A 225 1.73 30.67 15.25
N ARG A 226 2.80 31.36 14.83
CA ARG A 226 3.83 31.86 15.75
C ARG A 226 3.24 32.81 16.79
N GLN A 227 2.42 33.77 16.37
CA GLN A 227 1.74 34.70 17.28
C GLN A 227 0.83 33.97 18.27
N TRP A 228 0.09 32.96 17.80
CA TRP A 228 -0.73 32.12 18.69
C TRP A 228 0.12 31.35 19.70
N ARG A 229 1.21 30.70 19.26
CA ARG A 229 2.17 29.99 20.16
C ARG A 229 2.77 30.91 21.22
N GLU A 230 3.15 32.13 20.85
CA GLU A 230 3.72 33.12 21.79
C GLU A 230 2.71 33.51 22.89
N ARG A 231 1.42 33.64 22.55
CA ARG A 231 0.36 33.94 23.52
C ARG A 231 0.09 32.77 24.46
N HIS A 232 0.05 31.54 23.94
CA HIS A 232 -0.21 30.34 24.73
C HIS A 232 0.99 29.87 25.56
N LYS A 233 2.21 30.33 25.25
CA LYS A 233 3.38 30.13 26.12
C LYS A 233 3.46 31.13 27.29
N ALA A 234 2.74 32.25 27.20
CA ALA A 234 2.83 33.34 28.17
C ALA A 234 1.71 33.32 29.24
N GLY A 235 0.77 32.37 29.16
CA GLY A 235 -0.29 32.13 30.13
C GLY A 235 -0.13 30.77 30.80
#